data_AF-A0A517VR01-F1
#
_entry.id   AF-A0A517VR01-F1
#
_cell.length_a   1.000
_cell.length_b   1.000
_cell.length_c   1.000
_cell.angle_alpha   90.00
_cell.angle_beta   90.00
_cell.angle_gamma   90.00
#
_symmetry.space_group_name_H-M   'P 1'
#
loop_
_entity.id
_entity.type
_entity.pdbx_description
1 polymer ?
#
loop_
_entity_poly.entity_id
_entity_poly.type
_entity_poly.pdbx_seq_one_letter_code
_entity_poly.pdbx_strand_id
1 'polypeptide(L)'
;MITDLPSAQDFYESGKDLLGLAWDSVSQLLLNLDQAGYYGVDTEEVSDAYWDAARLRLATALSTTQQGVEFLIKGRIAEVSPFILIVDNPSKWPSPYAGSPLKFSEFRTLDAQDLPRVHDTVALKPLPADFVEKFVWLRESRNTIMHSVDNELTVPVVGVLKSILFVHNKLFPGEHWPSVRLCQLERAPDIELGSIDYVRNRVCWEMSVVLDLLRPAEVKLYFNIDKKQRRYTCPVCYYEANRGVGFEYQLAVLRPNSPKSTSLYCPICNLVHKVVRKKCDSDCPGNVLDEEGTCLTCAS
;
A
#
# COMPACT_ATOMS: atom_id res chain seq x y z
N MET A 1 -5.79 33.51 18.16
CA MET A 1 -6.50 32.25 17.84
C MET A 1 -5.67 31.54 16.78
N ILE A 2 -5.43 30.23 16.94
CA ILE A 2 -4.72 29.44 15.92
C ILE A 2 -5.76 28.96 14.91
N THR A 3 -5.49 29.15 13.61
CA THR A 3 -6.34 28.72 12.50
C THR A 3 -5.68 27.61 11.70
N ASP A 4 -6.42 27.00 10.77
CA ASP A 4 -5.95 25.91 9.91
C ASP A 4 -5.39 24.72 10.73
N LEU A 5 -6.09 24.37 11.81
CA LEU A 5 -5.73 23.21 12.62
C LEU A 5 -5.94 21.93 11.81
N PRO A 6 -4.89 21.11 11.60
CA PRO A 6 -5.05 19.83 10.92
C PRO A 6 -5.83 18.88 11.83
N SER A 7 -6.80 18.20 11.23
CA SER A 7 -7.48 17.06 11.84
C SER A 7 -6.60 15.81 11.78
N ALA A 8 -6.93 14.80 12.57
CA ALA A 8 -6.31 13.48 12.46
C ALA A 8 -6.45 12.90 11.04
N GLN A 9 -7.60 13.13 10.40
CA GLN A 9 -7.90 12.63 9.06
C GLN A 9 -6.99 13.26 8.01
N ASP A 10 -6.69 14.57 8.10
CA ASP A 10 -5.76 15.25 7.16
C ASP A 10 -4.37 14.60 7.19
N PHE A 11 -3.90 14.22 8.38
CA PHE A 11 -2.65 13.49 8.55
C PHE A 11 -2.73 12.06 8.00
N TYR A 12 -3.84 11.36 8.21
CA TYR A 12 -4.03 9.99 7.70
C TYR A 12 -4.09 9.95 6.18
N GLU A 13 -4.80 10.87 5.54
CA GLU A 13 -4.87 10.97 4.09
C GLU A 13 -3.50 11.29 3.50
N SER A 14 -2.83 12.33 4.02
CA SER A 14 -1.47 12.70 3.59
C SER A 14 -0.49 11.55 3.78
N GLY A 15 -0.55 10.85 4.93
CA GLY A 15 0.33 9.72 5.22
C GLY A 15 0.08 8.54 4.28
N LYS A 16 -1.18 8.18 4.02
CA LYS A 16 -1.55 7.11 3.08
C LYS A 16 -1.15 7.47 1.65
N ASP A 17 -1.33 8.71 1.22
CA ASP A 17 -0.95 9.16 -0.11
C ASP A 17 0.56 9.12 -0.31
N LEU A 18 1.35 9.48 0.69
CA LEU A 18 2.81 9.28 0.67
C LEU A 18 3.19 7.80 0.56
N LEU A 19 2.52 6.91 1.31
CA LEU A 19 2.71 5.45 1.14
C LEU A 19 2.33 4.99 -0.28
N GLY A 20 1.25 5.55 -0.85
CA GLY A 20 0.79 5.28 -2.21
C GLY A 20 1.79 5.72 -3.27
N LEU A 21 2.41 6.89 -3.11
CA LEU A 21 3.49 7.39 -3.98
C LEU A 21 4.75 6.51 -3.90
N ALA A 22 5.13 6.11 -2.68
CA ALA A 22 6.24 5.19 -2.49
C ALA A 22 5.95 3.82 -3.14
N TRP A 23 4.73 3.32 -2.98
CA TRP A 23 4.26 2.09 -3.61
C TRP A 23 4.30 2.18 -5.13
N ASP A 24 3.76 3.25 -5.72
CA ASP A 24 3.76 3.49 -7.16
C ASP A 24 5.19 3.47 -7.73
N SER A 25 6.12 4.09 -7.02
CA SER A 25 7.52 4.12 -7.40
C SER A 25 8.14 2.72 -7.50
N VAL A 26 7.84 1.83 -6.54
CA VAL A 26 8.40 0.48 -6.52
C VAL A 26 7.60 -0.50 -7.36
N SER A 27 6.28 -0.38 -7.41
CA SER A 27 5.42 -1.25 -8.21
C SER A 27 5.72 -1.07 -9.69
N GLN A 28 5.90 0.16 -10.15
CA GLN A 28 6.24 0.40 -11.56
C GLN A 28 7.56 -0.26 -11.99
N LEU A 29 8.57 -0.30 -11.12
CA LEU A 29 9.82 -1.02 -11.43
C LEU A 29 9.56 -2.51 -11.61
N LEU A 30 8.74 -3.09 -10.74
CA LEU A 30 8.37 -4.50 -10.82
C LEU A 30 7.52 -4.81 -12.04
N LEU A 31 6.53 -3.97 -12.36
CA LEU A 31 5.68 -4.14 -13.53
C LEU A 31 6.49 -4.00 -14.83
N ASN A 32 7.45 -3.08 -14.89
CA ASN A 32 8.34 -2.96 -16.05
C ASN A 32 9.19 -4.22 -16.25
N LEU A 33 9.69 -4.82 -15.17
CA LEU A 33 10.48 -6.05 -15.25
C LEU A 33 9.62 -7.25 -15.65
N ASP A 34 8.43 -7.38 -15.07
CA ASP A 34 7.44 -8.40 -15.42
C ASP A 34 7.03 -8.32 -16.90
N GLN A 35 6.75 -7.10 -17.37
CA GLN A 35 6.44 -6.84 -18.78
C GLN A 35 7.63 -7.13 -19.71
N ALA A 36 8.86 -6.81 -19.31
CA ALA A 36 10.05 -7.16 -20.08
C ALA A 36 10.20 -8.68 -20.21
N GLY A 37 9.94 -9.43 -19.13
CA GLY A 37 9.89 -10.89 -19.14
C GLY A 37 8.85 -11.43 -20.13
N TYR A 38 7.66 -10.85 -20.17
CA TYR A 38 6.63 -11.19 -21.17
C TYR A 38 7.11 -11.00 -22.61
N TYR A 39 7.92 -9.98 -22.88
CA TYR A 39 8.54 -9.74 -24.19
C TYR A 39 9.83 -10.55 -24.46
N GLY A 40 10.14 -11.52 -23.60
CA GLY A 40 11.25 -12.46 -23.79
C GLY A 40 12.61 -11.98 -23.27
N VAL A 41 12.65 -10.92 -22.47
CA VAL A 41 13.87 -10.51 -21.75
C VAL A 41 14.10 -11.49 -20.59
N ASP A 42 15.31 -12.04 -20.49
CA ASP A 42 15.69 -12.79 -19.29
C ASP A 42 15.87 -11.80 -18.12
N THR A 43 14.86 -11.76 -17.26
CA THR A 43 14.84 -10.83 -16.12
C THR A 43 15.93 -11.14 -15.08
N GLU A 44 16.42 -12.38 -15.03
CA GLU A 44 17.51 -12.76 -14.12
C GLU A 44 18.83 -12.15 -14.60
N GLU A 45 19.09 -12.18 -15.92
CA GLU A 45 20.32 -11.64 -16.53
C GLU A 45 20.44 -10.11 -16.43
N VAL A 46 19.32 -9.37 -16.49
CA VAL A 46 19.33 -7.89 -16.44
C VAL A 46 19.16 -7.31 -15.04
N SER A 47 18.89 -8.15 -14.05
CA SER A 47 18.42 -7.73 -12.73
C SER A 47 19.39 -6.77 -12.03
N ASP A 48 20.67 -7.09 -11.95
CA ASP A 48 21.64 -6.28 -11.18
C ASP A 48 21.81 -4.86 -11.74
N ALA A 49 22.08 -4.74 -13.05
CA ALA A 49 22.22 -3.43 -13.70
C ALA A 49 20.93 -2.60 -13.64
N TYR A 50 19.77 -3.28 -13.74
CA TYR A 50 18.47 -2.65 -13.59
C TYR A 50 18.24 -2.09 -12.18
N TRP A 51 18.54 -2.89 -11.14
CA TRP A 51 18.38 -2.47 -9.76
C TRP A 51 19.38 -1.38 -9.35
N ASP A 52 20.60 -1.42 -9.88
CA ASP A 52 21.58 -0.36 -9.71
C ASP A 52 21.11 0.96 -10.33
N ALA A 53 20.55 0.91 -11.55
CA ALA A 53 19.95 2.09 -12.18
C ALA A 53 18.72 2.62 -11.40
N ALA A 54 18.01 1.74 -10.69
CA ALA A 54 16.85 2.09 -9.86
C ALA A 54 17.21 2.60 -8.45
N ARG A 55 18.49 2.61 -8.06
CA ARG A 55 18.94 2.89 -6.67
C ARG A 55 18.36 4.19 -6.10
N LEU A 56 18.46 5.30 -6.83
CA LEU A 56 17.92 6.59 -6.40
C LEU A 56 16.40 6.56 -6.21
N ARG A 57 15.69 5.85 -7.11
CA ARG A 57 14.24 5.70 -7.06
C ARG A 57 13.81 4.90 -5.83
N LEU A 58 14.51 3.81 -5.53
CA LEU A 58 14.27 2.98 -4.33
C LEU A 58 14.57 3.74 -3.04
N ALA A 59 15.68 4.49 -3.01
CA ALA A 59 16.05 5.34 -1.88
C ALA A 59 14.99 6.44 -1.63
N THR A 60 14.51 7.07 -2.70
CA THR A 60 13.43 8.06 -2.61
C THR A 60 12.14 7.42 -2.09
N ALA A 61 11.77 6.24 -2.61
CA ALA A 61 10.58 5.52 -2.14
C ALA A 61 10.66 5.14 -0.65
N LEU A 62 11.83 4.76 -0.15
CA LEU A 62 12.03 4.49 1.28
C LEU A 62 11.87 5.76 2.13
N SER A 63 12.46 6.87 1.69
CA SER A 63 12.33 8.17 2.35
C SER A 63 10.88 8.66 2.36
N THR A 64 10.16 8.53 1.24
CA THR A 64 8.74 8.85 1.14
C THR A 64 7.89 7.94 2.03
N THR A 65 8.22 6.64 2.11
CA THR A 65 7.58 5.71 3.04
C THR A 65 7.73 6.21 4.47
N GLN A 66 8.96 6.55 4.88
CA GLN A 66 9.26 7.06 6.22
C GLN A 66 8.48 8.34 6.54
N GLN A 67 8.44 9.30 5.61
CA GLN A 67 7.64 10.51 5.77
C GLN A 67 6.15 10.19 5.92
N GLY A 68 5.62 9.25 5.12
CA GLY A 68 4.26 8.76 5.26
C GLY A 68 3.99 8.23 6.66
N VAL A 69 4.87 7.38 7.21
CA VAL A 69 4.73 6.86 8.58
C VAL A 69 4.71 7.97 9.63
N GLU A 70 5.53 9.02 9.48
CA GLU A 70 5.49 10.18 10.40
C GLU A 70 4.11 10.83 10.42
N PHE A 71 3.52 11.09 9.24
CA PHE A 71 2.18 11.67 9.14
C PHE A 71 1.14 10.76 9.80
N LEU A 72 1.22 9.45 9.60
CA LEU A 72 0.29 8.50 10.23
C LEU A 72 0.39 8.51 11.77
N ILE A 73 1.58 8.61 12.35
CA ILE A 73 1.74 8.73 13.81
C ILE A 73 1.23 10.09 14.30
N LYS A 74 1.50 11.18 13.56
CA LYS A 74 0.96 12.52 13.87
C LYS A 74 -0.58 12.53 13.86
N GLY A 75 -1.20 11.80 12.94
CA GLY A 75 -2.65 11.62 12.91
C GLY A 75 -3.19 11.00 14.19
N ARG A 76 -2.55 9.94 14.70
CA ARG A 76 -2.92 9.32 15.99
C ARG A 76 -2.76 10.25 17.19
N ILE A 77 -1.72 11.09 17.19
CA ILE A 77 -1.55 12.12 18.23
C ILE A 77 -2.66 13.19 18.11
N ALA A 78 -2.99 13.59 16.88
CA ALA A 78 -4.02 14.58 16.60
C ALA A 78 -5.45 14.10 16.95
N GLU A 79 -5.70 12.79 17.02
CA GLU A 79 -6.97 12.25 17.56
C GLU A 79 -7.19 12.65 19.02
N VAL A 80 -6.10 12.78 19.79
CA VAL A 80 -6.16 13.31 21.16
C VAL A 80 -6.25 14.83 21.13
N SER A 81 -5.27 15.48 20.47
CA SER A 81 -5.29 16.92 20.22
C SER A 81 -4.16 17.30 19.26
N PRO A 82 -4.43 18.06 18.18
CA PRO A 82 -3.38 18.53 17.28
C PRO A 82 -2.41 19.51 17.95
N PHE A 83 -2.79 20.16 19.06
CA PHE A 83 -1.89 21.05 19.80
C PHE A 83 -0.72 20.32 20.47
N ILE A 84 -0.83 19.00 20.72
CA ILE A 84 0.26 18.18 21.28
C ILE A 84 1.45 18.12 20.31
N LEU A 85 1.21 18.36 19.01
CA LEU A 85 2.27 18.37 18.00
C LEU A 85 3.15 19.63 18.09
N ILE A 86 2.78 20.68 18.82
CA ILE A 86 3.56 21.92 18.97
C ILE A 86 4.61 21.73 20.08
N VAL A 87 5.89 22.00 19.77
CA VAL A 87 7.02 21.65 20.67
C VAL A 87 7.59 22.85 21.42
N ASP A 88 7.56 24.03 20.79
CA ASP A 88 8.20 25.20 21.36
C ASP A 88 7.43 25.74 22.57
N ASN A 89 8.15 26.39 23.47
CA ASN A 89 7.55 27.10 24.59
C ASN A 89 6.84 28.38 24.11
N PRO A 90 5.82 28.89 24.83
CA PRO A 90 5.05 30.08 24.40
C PRO A 90 5.90 31.31 24.07
N SER A 91 7.09 31.45 24.68
CA SER A 91 8.04 32.53 24.38
C SER A 91 8.66 32.49 22.98
N LYS A 92 8.63 31.33 22.30
CA LYS A 92 9.15 31.12 20.94
C LYS A 92 8.06 31.02 19.88
N TRP A 93 6.79 31.06 20.28
CA TRP A 93 5.68 31.00 19.33
C TRP A 93 5.65 32.24 18.43
N PRO A 94 5.11 32.12 17.21
CA PRO A 94 4.78 33.29 16.39
C PRO A 94 3.98 34.32 17.20
N SER A 95 4.30 35.61 17.03
CA SER A 95 3.69 36.68 17.84
C SER A 95 2.20 36.83 17.53
N PRO A 96 1.28 36.65 18.50
CA PRO A 96 -0.15 36.82 18.28
C PRO A 96 -0.56 38.30 18.12
N TYR A 97 0.37 39.23 18.34
CA TYR A 97 0.13 40.68 18.32
C TYR A 97 0.41 41.32 16.96
N ALA A 98 0.76 40.53 15.94
CA ALA A 98 1.03 41.01 14.58
C ALA A 98 -0.23 41.44 13.79
N GLY A 99 -1.42 41.32 14.39
CA GLY A 99 -2.69 41.74 13.78
C GLY A 99 -3.34 40.72 12.83
N SER A 100 -2.73 39.55 12.63
CA SER A 100 -3.28 38.43 11.86
C SER A 100 -3.48 37.17 12.72
N PRO A 101 -4.48 36.31 12.43
CA PRO A 101 -4.55 34.97 13.01
C PRO A 101 -3.27 34.17 12.71
N LEU A 102 -2.84 33.32 13.65
CA LEU A 102 -1.68 32.45 13.48
C LEU A 102 -2.12 31.13 12.87
N LYS A 103 -1.49 30.70 11.79
CA LYS A 103 -1.73 29.37 11.21
C LYS A 103 -0.98 28.31 11.97
N PHE A 104 -1.56 27.12 12.08
CA PHE A 104 -0.90 25.99 12.73
C PHE A 104 0.48 25.67 12.10
N SER A 105 0.62 25.82 10.78
CA SER A 105 1.87 25.59 10.05
C SER A 105 3.01 26.54 10.42
N GLU A 106 2.74 27.63 11.12
CA GLU A 106 3.77 28.58 11.58
C GLU A 106 4.46 28.11 12.87
N PHE A 107 3.91 27.10 13.54
CA PHE A 107 4.48 26.54 14.76
C PHE A 107 5.48 25.44 14.44
N ARG A 108 6.57 25.38 15.22
CA ARG A 108 7.47 24.23 15.20
C ARG A 108 6.74 23.00 15.71
N THR A 109 6.68 21.96 14.88
CA THR A 109 6.06 20.68 15.21
C THR A 109 7.06 19.62 15.65
N LEU A 110 6.56 18.53 16.26
CA LEU A 110 7.36 17.38 16.70
C LEU A 110 8.27 16.83 15.60
N ASP A 111 9.52 16.61 16.01
CA ASP A 111 10.53 15.90 15.24
C ASP A 111 10.24 14.39 15.22
N ALA A 112 10.60 13.72 14.13
CA ALA A 112 10.26 12.31 13.88
C ALA A 112 10.68 11.37 15.02
N GLN A 113 11.84 11.64 15.63
CA GLN A 113 12.42 10.83 16.71
C GLN A 113 11.56 10.80 17.97
N ASP A 114 10.78 11.87 18.22
CA ASP A 114 9.98 12.03 19.43
C ASP A 114 8.56 11.46 19.26
N LEU A 115 8.15 11.20 18.01
CA LEU A 115 6.78 10.76 17.69
C LEU A 115 6.34 9.51 18.45
N PRO A 116 7.11 8.40 18.51
CA PRO A 116 6.67 7.21 19.24
C PRO A 116 6.47 7.47 20.73
N ARG A 117 7.42 8.21 21.35
CA ARG A 117 7.37 8.54 22.76
C ARG A 117 6.18 9.43 23.09
N VAL A 118 5.94 10.48 22.29
CA VAL A 118 4.82 11.39 22.50
C VAL A 118 3.50 10.65 22.30
N HIS A 119 3.37 9.87 21.23
CA HIS A 119 2.20 9.03 20.99
C HIS A 119 1.90 8.14 22.21
N ASP A 120 2.87 7.35 22.68
CA ASP A 120 2.64 6.40 23.77
C ASP A 120 2.38 7.07 25.13
N THR A 121 2.70 8.36 25.26
CA THR A 121 2.40 9.15 26.47
C THR A 121 0.94 9.61 26.50
N VAL A 122 0.33 9.85 25.33
CA VAL A 122 -1.01 10.49 25.24
C VAL A 122 -2.10 9.56 24.68
N ALA A 123 -1.72 8.53 23.91
CA ALA A 123 -2.64 7.60 23.30
C ALA A 123 -3.09 6.50 24.28
N LEU A 124 -4.33 6.02 24.12
CA LEU A 124 -4.89 4.95 24.95
C LEU A 124 -4.18 3.60 24.76
N LYS A 125 -3.59 3.37 23.59
CA LYS A 125 -2.88 2.14 23.25
C LYS A 125 -1.49 2.50 22.73
N PRO A 126 -0.42 1.99 23.36
CA PRO A 126 0.94 2.23 22.88
C PRO A 126 1.17 1.56 21.52
N LEU A 127 2.16 2.06 20.79
CA LEU A 127 2.63 1.41 19.57
C LEU A 127 3.22 0.03 19.89
N PRO A 128 2.96 -1.00 19.06
CA PRO A 128 3.62 -2.29 19.19
C PRO A 128 5.16 -2.15 19.11
N ALA A 129 5.89 -2.92 19.91
CA ALA A 129 7.36 -2.85 19.94
C ALA A 129 7.99 -3.07 18.54
N ASP A 130 7.48 -4.05 17.78
CA ASP A 130 7.94 -4.33 16.42
C ASP A 130 7.66 -3.18 15.44
N PHE A 131 6.61 -2.39 15.69
CA PHE A 131 6.34 -1.17 14.94
C PHE A 131 7.35 -0.07 15.26
N VAL A 132 7.66 0.14 16.55
CA VAL A 132 8.65 1.15 16.98
C VAL A 132 10.02 0.82 16.41
N GLU A 133 10.45 -0.44 16.48
CA GLU A 133 11.71 -0.91 15.87
C GLU A 133 11.75 -0.62 14.37
N LYS A 134 10.66 -0.93 13.66
CA LYS A 134 10.57 -0.67 12.22
C LYS A 134 10.60 0.83 11.89
N PHE A 135 9.94 1.66 12.70
CA PHE A 135 9.95 3.12 12.54
C PHE A 135 11.34 3.71 12.74
N VAL A 136 12.06 3.27 13.78
CA VAL A 136 13.46 3.68 14.03
C VAL A 136 14.34 3.30 12.84
N TRP A 137 14.24 2.05 12.36
CA TRP A 137 14.99 1.59 11.19
C TRP A 137 14.69 2.42 9.94
N LEU A 138 13.42 2.74 9.67
CA LEU A 138 13.03 3.59 8.53
C LEU A 138 13.64 4.99 8.64
N ARG A 139 13.57 5.60 9.84
CA ARG A 139 14.13 6.93 10.11
C ARG A 139 15.64 6.95 9.92
N GLU A 140 16.34 5.98 10.47
CA GLU A 140 17.80 5.86 10.35
C GLU A 140 18.22 5.63 8.90
N SER A 141 17.52 4.72 8.19
CA SER A 141 17.75 4.48 6.76
C SER A 141 17.53 5.75 5.93
N ARG A 142 16.46 6.51 6.19
CA ARG A 142 16.20 7.81 5.52
C ARG A 142 17.32 8.81 5.80
N ASN A 143 17.81 8.89 7.03
CA ASN A 143 18.89 9.81 7.38
C ASN A 143 20.19 9.45 6.65
N THR A 144 20.52 8.17 6.57
CA THR A 144 21.65 7.69 5.77
C THR A 144 21.49 8.09 4.30
N ILE A 145 20.30 7.88 3.70
CA ILE A 145 20.02 8.27 2.31
C ILE A 145 20.18 9.79 2.08
N MET A 146 19.63 10.61 2.99
CA MET A 146 19.53 12.05 2.78
C MET A 146 20.81 12.81 3.16
N HIS A 147 21.57 12.32 4.12
CA HIS A 147 22.70 13.06 4.72
C HIS A 147 24.07 12.43 4.44
N SER A 148 24.13 11.23 3.88
CA SER A 148 25.38 10.59 3.48
C SER A 148 25.27 10.00 2.08
N VAL A 149 26.32 10.12 1.27
CA VAL A 149 26.48 9.32 0.05
C VAL A 149 27.02 7.96 0.48
N ASP A 150 26.16 7.16 1.10
CA ASP A 150 26.50 5.80 1.48
C ASP A 150 26.33 4.89 0.25
N ASN A 151 27.46 4.51 -0.36
CA ASN A 151 27.49 3.62 -1.51
C ASN A 151 27.13 2.17 -1.15
N GLU A 152 27.12 1.82 0.14
CA GLU A 152 26.81 0.46 0.64
C GLU A 152 25.32 0.28 0.98
N LEU A 153 24.58 1.37 1.23
CA LEU A 153 23.15 1.28 1.53
C LEU A 153 22.36 0.82 0.30
N THR A 154 22.11 -0.48 0.25
CA THR A 154 21.27 -1.10 -0.77
C THR A 154 19.84 -1.18 -0.23
N VAL A 155 18.91 -0.46 -0.87
CA VAL A 155 17.49 -0.51 -0.54
C VAL A 155 16.81 -1.56 -1.43
N PRO A 156 16.50 -2.76 -0.93
CA PRO A 156 15.84 -3.76 -1.76
C PRO A 156 14.38 -3.35 -2.04
N VAL A 157 13.94 -3.49 -3.29
CA VAL A 157 12.56 -3.20 -3.72
C VAL A 157 11.50 -3.90 -2.86
N VAL A 158 11.74 -5.18 -2.55
CA VAL A 158 10.88 -5.99 -1.68
C VAL A 158 10.87 -5.44 -0.24
N GLY A 159 11.97 -4.84 0.21
CA GLY A 159 12.07 -4.23 1.53
C GLY A 159 11.17 -3.00 1.68
N VAL A 160 11.08 -2.16 0.65
CA VAL A 160 10.17 -1.00 0.64
C VAL A 160 8.71 -1.46 0.66
N LEU A 161 8.32 -2.37 -0.24
CA LEU A 161 6.98 -2.96 -0.29
C LEU A 161 6.55 -3.55 1.05
N LYS A 162 7.40 -4.38 1.65
CA LYS A 162 7.14 -4.98 2.97
C LYS A 162 7.01 -3.94 4.07
N SER A 163 7.75 -2.84 3.99
CA SER A 163 7.64 -1.74 4.96
C SER A 163 6.28 -1.06 4.87
N ILE A 164 5.81 -0.77 3.65
CA ILE A 164 4.49 -0.17 3.42
C ILE A 164 3.38 -1.09 3.94
N LEU A 165 3.38 -2.37 3.55
CA LEU A 165 2.39 -3.36 3.99
C LEU A 165 2.41 -3.54 5.51
N PHE A 166 3.59 -3.63 6.12
CA PHE A 166 3.73 -3.79 7.56
C PHE A 166 3.14 -2.60 8.32
N VAL A 167 3.52 -1.38 7.95
CA VAL A 167 3.05 -0.15 8.64
C VAL A 167 1.54 0.00 8.46
N HIS A 168 1.04 -0.14 7.23
CA HIS A 168 -0.40 -0.04 6.96
C HIS A 168 -1.20 -1.06 7.78
N ASN A 169 -0.80 -2.34 7.77
CA ASN A 169 -1.46 -3.40 8.52
C ASN A 169 -1.42 -3.18 10.05
N LYS A 170 -0.33 -2.62 10.60
CA LYS A 170 -0.20 -2.35 12.04
C LYS A 170 -1.03 -1.15 12.47
N LEU A 171 -1.10 -0.12 11.64
CA LEU A 171 -1.80 1.12 11.98
C LEU A 171 -3.29 1.07 11.65
N PHE A 172 -3.68 0.32 10.62
CA PHE A 172 -5.04 0.20 10.10
C PHE A 172 -5.43 -1.27 9.88
N PRO A 173 -5.52 -2.10 10.94
CA PRO A 173 -5.78 -3.54 10.82
C PRO A 173 -7.16 -3.90 10.25
N GLY A 174 -8.09 -2.93 10.15
CA GLY A 174 -9.39 -3.11 9.51
C GLY A 174 -9.40 -2.75 8.01
N GLU A 175 -8.28 -2.24 7.49
CA GLU A 175 -8.14 -1.87 6.08
C GLU A 175 -7.29 -2.90 5.34
N HIS A 176 -7.52 -3.02 4.04
CA HIS A 176 -6.73 -3.86 3.16
C HIS A 176 -5.98 -2.99 2.15
N TRP A 177 -4.66 -3.15 2.11
CA TRP A 177 -3.81 -2.35 1.23
C TRP A 177 -4.27 -2.35 -0.24
N PRO A 178 -4.68 -3.48 -0.86
CA PRO A 178 -5.20 -3.46 -2.23
C PRO A 178 -6.39 -2.54 -2.44
N SER A 179 -7.31 -2.47 -1.48
CA SER A 179 -8.48 -1.59 -1.55
C SER A 179 -8.11 -0.13 -1.33
N VAL A 180 -7.16 0.16 -0.45
CA VAL A 180 -6.59 1.51 -0.27
C VAL A 180 -5.91 1.97 -1.56
N ARG A 181 -5.07 1.11 -2.14
CA ARG A 181 -4.34 1.38 -3.38
C ARG A 181 -5.29 1.63 -4.56
N LEU A 182 -6.36 0.86 -4.65
CA LEU A 182 -7.42 1.09 -5.63
C LEU A 182 -8.03 2.49 -5.50
N CYS A 183 -8.50 2.85 -4.30
CA CYS A 183 -9.11 4.15 -4.05
C CYS A 183 -8.13 5.32 -4.31
N GLN A 184 -6.83 5.10 -4.14
CA GLN A 184 -5.81 6.09 -4.51
C GLN A 184 -5.70 6.26 -6.03
N LEU A 185 -5.67 5.15 -6.78
CA LEU A 185 -5.61 5.23 -8.23
C LEU A 185 -6.88 5.81 -8.84
N GLU A 186 -8.06 5.54 -8.26
CA GLU A 186 -9.34 6.14 -8.66
C GLU A 186 -9.42 7.66 -8.41
N ARG A 187 -8.52 8.21 -7.58
CA ARG A 187 -8.39 9.65 -7.31
C ARG A 187 -7.15 10.27 -7.98
N ALA A 188 -6.42 9.50 -8.78
CA ALA A 188 -5.21 9.99 -9.44
C ALA A 188 -5.57 10.98 -10.57
N PRO A 189 -4.69 11.94 -10.90
CA PRO A 189 -4.94 12.89 -11.98
C PRO A 189 -5.24 12.24 -13.34
N ASP A 190 -4.66 11.06 -13.61
CA ASP A 190 -4.86 10.32 -14.87
C ASP A 190 -6.32 9.87 -15.08
N ILE A 191 -7.14 9.87 -14.03
CA ILE A 191 -8.56 9.56 -14.08
C ILE A 191 -9.33 10.64 -14.85
N GLU A 192 -8.97 11.90 -14.65
CA GLU A 192 -9.53 13.03 -15.40
C GLU A 192 -9.17 12.96 -16.90
N LEU A 193 -8.17 12.15 -17.26
CA LEU A 193 -7.75 11.86 -18.64
C LEU A 193 -8.37 10.58 -19.21
N GLY A 194 -9.32 9.96 -18.50
CA GLY A 194 -10.04 8.76 -18.95
C GLY A 194 -9.38 7.43 -18.60
N SER A 195 -8.39 7.41 -17.70
CA SER A 195 -7.69 6.17 -17.31
C SER A 195 -8.48 5.25 -16.36
N ILE A 196 -9.70 5.64 -15.97
CA ILE A 196 -10.53 4.93 -14.98
C ILE A 196 -10.72 3.45 -15.31
N ASP A 197 -10.88 3.12 -16.59
CA ASP A 197 -11.14 1.75 -17.06
C ASP A 197 -9.95 0.81 -16.80
N TYR A 198 -8.73 1.34 -16.62
CA TYR A 198 -7.51 0.55 -16.43
C TYR A 198 -7.09 0.40 -14.97
N VAL A 199 -7.73 1.13 -14.06
CA VAL A 199 -7.35 1.15 -12.63
C VAL A 199 -7.45 -0.25 -12.03
N ARG A 200 -8.51 -0.98 -12.34
CA ARG A 200 -8.73 -2.34 -11.84
C ARG A 200 -7.67 -3.31 -12.38
N ASN A 201 -7.33 -3.23 -13.67
CA ASN A 201 -6.24 -4.03 -14.28
C ASN A 201 -4.92 -3.74 -13.55
N ARG A 202 -4.59 -2.45 -13.35
CA ARG A 202 -3.34 -2.02 -12.72
C ARG A 202 -3.19 -2.58 -11.30
N VAL A 203 -4.21 -2.44 -10.44
CA VAL A 203 -4.15 -2.98 -9.07
C VAL A 203 -4.01 -4.50 -9.09
N CYS A 204 -4.76 -5.20 -9.94
CA CYS A 204 -4.65 -6.65 -10.02
C CYS A 204 -3.24 -7.09 -10.47
N TRP A 205 -2.64 -6.39 -11.42
CA TRP A 205 -1.28 -6.64 -11.86
C TRP A 205 -0.26 -6.41 -10.74
N GLU A 206 -0.31 -5.24 -10.09
CA GLU A 206 0.56 -4.89 -8.96
C GLU A 206 0.50 -5.98 -7.88
N MET A 207 -0.71 -6.38 -7.49
CA MET A 207 -0.90 -7.37 -6.43
C MET A 207 -0.52 -8.78 -6.87
N SER A 208 -0.66 -9.13 -8.15
CA SER A 208 -0.19 -10.42 -8.68
C SER A 208 1.31 -10.56 -8.50
N VAL A 209 2.08 -9.55 -8.96
CA VAL A 209 3.54 -9.54 -8.85
C VAL A 209 3.98 -9.52 -7.38
N VAL A 210 3.34 -8.70 -6.55
CA VAL A 210 3.67 -8.64 -5.11
C VAL A 210 3.39 -9.96 -4.40
N LEU A 211 2.28 -10.64 -4.69
CA LEU A 211 1.98 -11.95 -4.10
C LEU A 211 3.07 -12.97 -4.38
N ASP A 212 3.66 -12.95 -5.57
CA ASP A 212 4.71 -13.88 -5.96
C ASP A 212 6.04 -13.60 -5.23
N LEU A 213 6.33 -12.34 -4.91
CA LEU A 213 7.50 -11.92 -4.13
C LEU A 213 7.40 -12.21 -2.61
N LEU A 214 6.19 -12.29 -2.06
CA LEU A 214 5.97 -12.46 -0.62
C LEU A 214 6.05 -13.92 -0.16
N ARG A 215 6.50 -14.15 1.08
CA ARG A 215 6.45 -15.49 1.69
C ARG A 215 5.00 -15.89 1.99
N PRO A 216 4.67 -17.20 2.07
CA PRO A 216 3.30 -17.64 2.37
C PRO A 216 2.69 -17.03 3.64
N ALA A 217 3.49 -16.86 4.70
CA ALA A 217 3.02 -16.21 5.93
C ALA A 217 2.71 -14.72 5.75
N GLU A 218 3.48 -14.02 4.91
CA GLU A 218 3.25 -12.60 4.59
C GLU A 218 2.02 -12.42 3.69
N VAL A 219 1.82 -13.32 2.72
CA VAL A 219 0.60 -13.34 1.91
C VAL A 219 -0.63 -13.57 2.78
N LYS A 220 -0.56 -14.53 3.71
CA LYS A 220 -1.63 -14.78 4.66
C LYS A 220 -1.90 -13.57 5.56
N LEU A 221 -0.84 -12.91 6.03
CA LEU A 221 -0.97 -11.73 6.89
C LEU A 221 -1.61 -10.54 6.15
N TYR A 222 -1.10 -10.18 4.97
CA TYR A 222 -1.48 -8.93 4.30
C TYR A 222 -2.66 -9.07 3.32
N PHE A 223 -2.90 -10.27 2.78
CA PHE A 223 -3.95 -10.52 1.79
C PHE A 223 -5.02 -11.48 2.30
N ASN A 224 -4.82 -12.06 3.50
CA ASN A 224 -5.73 -13.02 4.13
C ASN A 224 -5.89 -14.34 3.32
N ILE A 225 -5.12 -14.59 2.27
CA ILE A 225 -5.23 -15.82 1.47
C ILE A 225 -4.07 -16.78 1.75
N ASP A 226 -4.30 -18.08 1.52
CA ASP A 226 -3.22 -19.05 1.54
C ASP A 226 -2.53 -19.09 0.17
N LYS A 227 -1.24 -18.69 0.11
CA LYS A 227 -0.47 -18.58 -1.16
C LYS A 227 -0.47 -19.85 -2.02
N LYS A 228 -0.56 -21.03 -1.39
CA LYS A 228 -0.54 -22.34 -2.09
C LYS A 228 -1.92 -22.77 -2.61
N GLN A 229 -2.98 -22.06 -2.26
CA GLN A 229 -4.31 -22.41 -2.69
C GLN A 229 -4.50 -22.07 -4.17
N ARG A 230 -5.27 -22.90 -4.90
CA ARG A 230 -5.68 -22.59 -6.27
C ARG A 230 -6.42 -21.25 -6.31
N ARG A 231 -5.96 -20.36 -7.18
CA ARG A 231 -6.55 -19.05 -7.42
C ARG A 231 -7.54 -19.10 -8.58
N TYR A 232 -8.47 -18.16 -8.58
CA TYR A 232 -9.53 -17.98 -9.56
C TYR A 232 -9.64 -16.49 -9.91
N THR A 233 -10.23 -16.23 -11.06
CA THR A 233 -10.64 -14.87 -11.45
C THR A 233 -11.74 -14.39 -10.51
N CYS A 234 -11.60 -13.18 -9.96
CA CYS A 234 -12.67 -12.55 -9.21
C CYS A 234 -13.73 -12.01 -10.19
N PRO A 235 -15.03 -12.35 -10.06
CA PRO A 235 -16.06 -11.88 -10.99
C PRO A 235 -16.17 -10.35 -11.01
N VAL A 236 -16.12 -9.70 -9.85
CA VAL A 236 -16.19 -8.23 -9.75
C VAL A 236 -14.95 -7.57 -10.34
N CYS A 237 -13.75 -8.03 -9.98
CA CYS A 237 -12.54 -7.41 -10.52
C CYS A 237 -12.39 -7.65 -12.02
N TYR A 238 -12.91 -8.76 -12.54
CA TYR A 238 -12.94 -9.03 -13.98
C TYR A 238 -13.95 -8.15 -14.71
N TYR A 239 -15.15 -7.99 -14.15
CA TYR A 239 -16.21 -7.16 -14.72
C TYR A 239 -15.81 -5.68 -14.80
N GLU A 240 -15.20 -5.16 -13.75
CA GLU A 240 -14.77 -3.76 -13.66
C GLU A 240 -13.44 -3.46 -14.37
N ALA A 241 -12.74 -4.49 -14.84
CA ALA A 241 -11.50 -4.31 -15.60
C ALA A 241 -11.78 -3.99 -17.08
N ASN A 242 -10.84 -3.26 -17.70
CA ASN A 242 -10.81 -3.14 -19.14
C ASN A 242 -10.45 -4.51 -19.76
N ARG A 243 -11.43 -5.11 -20.43
CA ARG A 243 -11.30 -6.42 -21.10
C ARG A 243 -10.66 -6.33 -22.49
N GLY A 244 -10.56 -5.13 -23.07
CA GLY A 244 -9.97 -4.91 -24.39
C GLY A 244 -8.45 -5.11 -24.44
N VAL A 245 -7.78 -5.00 -23.30
CA VAL A 245 -6.33 -5.22 -23.16
C VAL A 245 -5.96 -6.55 -22.50
N GLY A 246 -6.95 -7.43 -22.29
CA GLY A 246 -6.77 -8.69 -21.58
C GLY A 246 -6.81 -8.55 -20.06
N PHE A 247 -7.20 -9.65 -19.40
CA PHE A 247 -7.21 -9.77 -17.95
C PHE A 247 -6.97 -11.22 -17.56
N GLU A 248 -5.79 -11.50 -16.98
CA GLU A 248 -5.36 -12.86 -16.64
C GLU A 248 -5.13 -13.07 -15.13
N TYR A 249 -5.45 -12.06 -14.32
CA TYR A 249 -5.12 -12.06 -12.89
C TYR A 249 -6.09 -12.93 -12.07
N GLN A 250 -5.63 -14.13 -11.74
CA GLN A 250 -6.31 -15.03 -10.82
C GLN A 250 -5.81 -14.79 -9.39
N LEU A 251 -6.59 -14.05 -8.60
CA LEU A 251 -6.19 -13.62 -7.25
C LEU A 251 -7.16 -14.08 -6.16
N ALA A 252 -8.36 -14.51 -6.52
CA ALA A 252 -9.39 -14.94 -5.58
C ALA A 252 -9.25 -16.42 -5.20
N VAL A 253 -9.71 -16.81 -4.01
CA VAL A 253 -9.58 -18.17 -3.48
C VAL A 253 -10.89 -18.66 -2.89
N LEU A 254 -11.15 -19.96 -2.97
CA LEU A 254 -12.34 -20.56 -2.37
C LEU A 254 -12.25 -20.54 -0.83
N ARG A 255 -13.34 -20.18 -0.14
CA ARG A 255 -13.42 -20.23 1.32
C ARG A 255 -14.70 -20.94 1.78
N PRO A 256 -14.62 -22.13 2.40
CA PRO A 256 -13.41 -22.89 2.72
C PRO A 256 -12.69 -23.41 1.45
N ASN A 257 -11.41 -23.78 1.58
CA ASN A 257 -10.66 -24.45 0.50
C ASN A 257 -11.15 -25.91 0.35
N SER A 258 -12.29 -26.08 -0.31
CA SER A 258 -12.99 -27.35 -0.43
C SER A 258 -13.60 -27.52 -1.82
N PRO A 259 -13.63 -28.75 -2.38
CA PRO A 259 -14.31 -29.04 -3.63
C PRO A 259 -15.83 -28.76 -3.62
N LYS A 260 -16.43 -28.56 -2.44
CA LYS A 260 -17.85 -28.22 -2.26
C LYS A 260 -18.08 -26.75 -1.92
N SER A 261 -17.03 -25.94 -1.89
CA SER A 261 -17.15 -24.54 -1.52
C SER A 261 -17.98 -23.77 -2.54
N THR A 262 -18.92 -22.97 -2.04
CA THR A 262 -19.80 -22.09 -2.81
C THR A 262 -19.49 -20.61 -2.55
N SER A 263 -18.32 -20.33 -1.97
CA SER A 263 -17.89 -18.99 -1.64
C SER A 263 -16.45 -18.75 -2.06
N LEU A 264 -16.22 -17.59 -2.67
CA LEU A 264 -14.95 -17.17 -3.23
C LEU A 264 -14.56 -15.81 -2.64
N TYR A 265 -13.43 -15.74 -1.95
CA TYR A 265 -12.91 -14.49 -1.41
C TYR A 265 -11.88 -13.88 -2.35
N CYS A 266 -11.99 -12.58 -2.62
CA CYS A 266 -10.99 -11.83 -3.38
C CYS A 266 -10.25 -10.84 -2.47
N PRO A 267 -8.90 -10.87 -2.42
CA PRO A 267 -8.12 -9.93 -1.62
C PRO A 267 -8.05 -8.51 -2.18
N ILE A 268 -8.50 -8.29 -3.43
CA ILE A 268 -8.41 -6.99 -4.11
C ILE A 268 -9.62 -6.11 -3.77
N CYS A 269 -10.82 -6.59 -4.06
CA CYS A 269 -12.06 -5.92 -3.67
C CYS A 269 -12.46 -6.19 -2.22
N ASN A 270 -11.80 -7.14 -1.54
CA ASN A 270 -12.09 -7.55 -0.17
C ASN A 270 -13.54 -8.07 0.02
N LEU A 271 -14.10 -8.71 -1.01
CA LEU A 271 -15.45 -9.26 -0.99
C LEU A 271 -15.46 -10.79 -1.05
N VAL A 272 -16.56 -11.37 -0.57
CA VAL A 272 -16.88 -12.79 -0.73
C VAL A 272 -18.01 -12.90 -1.75
N HIS A 273 -17.77 -13.65 -2.81
CA HIS A 273 -18.72 -13.89 -3.89
C HIS A 273 -19.30 -15.30 -3.79
N LYS A 274 -20.56 -15.45 -4.15
CA LYS A 274 -21.17 -16.76 -4.34
C LYS A 274 -20.67 -17.37 -5.65
N VAL A 275 -20.45 -18.67 -5.63
CA VAL A 275 -20.03 -19.43 -6.82
C VAL A 275 -20.79 -20.73 -6.94
N VAL A 276 -20.98 -21.18 -8.17
CA VAL A 276 -21.64 -22.43 -8.51
C VAL A 276 -20.60 -23.47 -8.91
N ARG A 277 -20.75 -24.70 -8.38
CA ARG A 277 -19.89 -25.84 -8.69
C ARG A 277 -20.49 -26.63 -9.86
N LYS A 278 -20.24 -26.16 -11.08
CA LYS A 278 -20.65 -26.80 -12.34
C LYS A 278 -19.44 -26.92 -13.24
N LYS A 279 -19.34 -27.97 -14.06
CA LYS A 279 -18.28 -28.08 -15.07
C LYS A 279 -18.42 -26.94 -16.08
N CYS A 280 -17.28 -26.37 -16.50
CA CYS A 280 -17.25 -25.41 -17.59
C CYS A 280 -17.69 -26.07 -18.91
N ASP A 281 -18.47 -25.34 -19.71
CA ASP A 281 -19.01 -25.83 -20.98
C ASP A 281 -18.02 -25.65 -22.15
N SER A 282 -16.91 -24.95 -21.95
CA SER A 282 -15.79 -24.83 -22.91
C SER A 282 -14.73 -25.92 -22.73
N ASP A 283 -13.66 -25.91 -23.54
CA ASP A 283 -12.49 -26.79 -23.35
C ASP A 283 -11.62 -26.30 -22.18
N CYS A 284 -12.24 -26.18 -21.01
CA CYS A 284 -11.62 -25.75 -19.76
C CYS A 284 -11.90 -26.79 -18.66
N PRO A 285 -10.89 -27.23 -17.90
CA PRO A 285 -11.09 -28.14 -16.77
C PRO A 285 -11.74 -27.45 -15.55
N GLY A 286 -12.12 -26.18 -15.66
CA GLY A 286 -12.71 -25.37 -14.60
C GLY A 286 -14.06 -25.91 -14.13
N ASN A 287 -14.34 -25.74 -12.84
CA ASN A 287 -15.61 -26.14 -12.24
C ASN A 287 -16.18 -25.13 -11.23
N VAL A 288 -15.76 -23.88 -11.35
CA VAL A 288 -16.21 -22.76 -10.51
C VAL A 288 -16.75 -21.70 -11.44
N LEU A 289 -18.05 -21.47 -11.39
CA LEU A 289 -18.73 -20.44 -12.16
C LEU A 289 -19.24 -19.36 -11.20
N ASP A 290 -19.35 -18.13 -11.68
CA ASP A 290 -20.13 -17.11 -10.98
C ASP A 290 -21.64 -17.39 -11.09
N GLU A 291 -22.46 -16.47 -10.56
CA GLU A 291 -23.93 -16.59 -10.62
C GLU A 291 -24.51 -16.38 -12.02
N GLU A 292 -23.74 -15.76 -12.93
CA GLU A 292 -24.13 -15.52 -14.33
C GLU A 292 -23.72 -16.66 -15.27
N GLY A 293 -22.91 -17.61 -14.79
CA GLY A 293 -22.45 -18.77 -15.52
C GLY A 293 -21.05 -18.63 -16.13
N THR A 294 -20.33 -17.54 -15.87
CA THR A 294 -18.96 -17.33 -16.34
C THR A 294 -18.00 -18.22 -15.56
N CYS A 295 -17.15 -18.96 -16.24
CA CYS A 295 -16.16 -19.81 -15.59
C CYS A 295 -15.00 -18.99 -15.04
N LEU A 296 -14.78 -19.06 -13.73
CA LEU A 296 -13.73 -18.30 -13.02
C LEU A 296 -12.31 -18.87 -13.20
N THR A 297 -12.15 -19.87 -14.07
CA THR A 297 -10.84 -20.41 -14.46
C THR A 297 -10.37 -19.86 -15.80
N CYS A 298 -11.24 -19.79 -16.82
CA CYS A 298 -10.91 -19.31 -18.16
C CYS A 298 -11.60 -17.99 -18.54
N ALA A 299 -12.45 -17.46 -17.67
CA ALA A 299 -13.25 -16.26 -17.90
C ALA A 299 -14.14 -16.34 -19.16
N SER A 300 -14.68 -17.54 -19.45
CA SER A 300 -15.60 -17.81 -20.56
C SER A 300 -16.99 -18.22 -20.08
#